data_AF-A0A7V3RQP6-F1
#
_entry.id   AF-A0A7V3RQP6-F1
#
_cell.length_a   1.000
_cell.length_b   1.000
_cell.length_c   1.000
_cell.angle_alpha   90.00
_cell.angle_beta   90.00
_cell.angle_gamma   90.00
#
_symmetry.space_group_name_H-M   'P 1'
#
loop_
_entity.id
_entity.type
_entity.pdbx_description
1 polymer ?
#
loop_
_entity_poly.entity_id
_entity_poly.type
_entity_poly.pdbx_seq_one_letter_code
_entity_poly.pdbx_strand_id
1 'polypeptide(L)'
;MQNLAKLVLRELAEVLKPESFRKKKNRFFHEGPDSILWIEVQKSRDSTDDRYIFTINLGAFLPILARTLGEDIREIDILNGHWNTRLGLLLPVHDDYWWEVANPEQAAVIGREVADLVKQYGLPALRRAGTISGLIGFFETGPGIIYAGSRRQEVLSALKQLVGDGGCDV
;
A
#
# COMPACT_ATOMS: atom_id res chain seq x y z
N MET A 1 -28.48 -6.37 8.45
CA MET A 1 -27.27 -5.64 8.89
C MET A 1 -26.75 -4.78 7.75
N GLN A 2 -26.58 -3.48 7.98
CA GLN A 2 -25.93 -2.60 7.00
C GLN A 2 -24.43 -2.86 7.04
N ASN A 3 -23.83 -3.13 5.88
CA ASN A 3 -22.41 -3.49 5.81
C ASN A 3 -21.56 -2.20 5.78
N LEU A 4 -21.15 -1.71 6.95
CA LEU A 4 -20.35 -0.48 7.11
C LEU A 4 -19.06 -0.52 6.26
N ALA A 5 -18.40 -1.68 6.21
CA ALA A 5 -17.21 -1.87 5.38
C ALA A 5 -17.50 -1.65 3.88
N LYS A 6 -18.69 -2.00 3.39
CA LYS A 6 -19.08 -1.79 1.99
C LYS A 6 -19.15 -0.30 1.64
N LEU A 7 -19.54 0.55 2.59
CA LEU A 7 -19.60 2.00 2.38
C LEU A 7 -18.19 2.58 2.28
N VAL A 8 -17.30 2.25 3.21
CA VAL A 8 -15.88 2.65 3.14
C VAL A 8 -15.23 2.19 1.84
N LEU A 9 -15.44 0.91 1.47
CA LEU A 9 -14.92 0.33 0.22
C LEU A 9 -15.57 0.90 -1.05
N ARG A 10 -16.68 1.62 -0.95
CA ARG A 10 -17.30 2.32 -2.09
C ARG A 10 -16.61 3.66 -2.29
N GLU A 11 -16.45 4.45 -1.24
CA GLU A 11 -15.79 5.76 -1.33
C GLU A 11 -14.34 5.62 -1.86
N LEU A 12 -13.60 4.62 -1.37
CA LEU A 12 -12.27 4.30 -1.91
C LEU A 12 -12.31 3.92 -3.40
N ALA A 13 -13.32 3.16 -3.84
CA ALA A 13 -13.42 2.74 -5.23
C ALA A 13 -13.62 3.92 -6.18
N GLU A 14 -14.37 4.94 -5.78
CA GLU A 14 -14.61 6.14 -6.59
C GLU A 14 -13.31 6.92 -6.86
N VAL A 15 -12.42 7.01 -5.88
CA VAL A 15 -11.12 7.70 -6.03
C VAL A 15 -10.09 6.83 -6.75
N LEU A 16 -10.12 5.51 -6.55
CA LEU A 16 -9.11 4.59 -7.07
C LEU A 16 -9.38 4.12 -8.51
N LYS A 17 -10.65 4.17 -8.96
CA LYS A 17 -11.01 3.75 -10.33
C LYS A 17 -10.36 4.62 -11.42
N PRO A 18 -10.35 5.96 -11.35
CA PRO A 18 -9.61 6.81 -12.31
C PRO A 18 -8.11 6.52 -12.34
N GLU A 19 -7.57 6.03 -11.23
CA GLU A 19 -6.16 5.67 -11.03
C GLU A 19 -5.85 4.25 -11.54
N SER A 20 -6.79 3.62 -12.26
CA SER A 20 -6.65 2.27 -12.83
C SER A 20 -6.42 1.16 -11.80
N PHE A 21 -6.86 1.36 -10.55
CA PHE A 21 -6.91 0.29 -9.55
C PHE A 21 -8.17 -0.55 -9.75
N ARG A 22 -8.00 -1.87 -9.71
CA ARG A 22 -9.08 -2.86 -9.74
C ARG A 22 -9.39 -3.32 -8.32
N LYS A 23 -10.68 -3.49 -8.01
CA LYS A 23 -11.14 -3.97 -6.70
C LYS A 23 -11.27 -5.49 -6.66
N LYS A 24 -10.79 -6.12 -5.59
CA LYS A 24 -11.02 -7.53 -5.25
C LYS A 24 -11.25 -7.66 -3.75
N LYS A 25 -12.50 -7.94 -3.35
CA LYS A 25 -12.94 -7.96 -1.93
C LYS A 25 -12.64 -6.62 -1.22
N ASN A 26 -11.80 -6.64 -0.19
CA ASN A 26 -11.33 -5.51 0.60
C ASN A 26 -10.01 -4.90 0.08
N ARG A 27 -9.53 -5.37 -1.08
CA ARG A 27 -8.27 -4.94 -1.69
C ARG A 27 -8.51 -4.21 -3.01
N PHE A 28 -7.58 -3.32 -3.33
CA PHE A 28 -7.44 -2.66 -4.60
C PHE A 28 -6.02 -2.88 -5.11
N PHE A 29 -5.87 -3.14 -6.40
CA PHE A 29 -4.57 -3.41 -7.00
C PHE A 29 -4.44 -2.70 -8.35
N HIS A 30 -3.25 -2.18 -8.60
CA HIS A 30 -2.84 -1.65 -9.89
C HIS A 30 -1.64 -2.46 -10.37
N GLU A 31 -1.78 -3.14 -11.50
CA GLU A 31 -0.69 -3.86 -12.16
C GLU A 31 -0.20 -2.99 -13.32
N GLY A 32 0.94 -2.35 -13.11
CA GLY A 32 1.69 -1.65 -14.14
C GLY A 32 2.75 -2.55 -14.79
N PRO A 33 3.51 -2.01 -15.75
CA PRO A 33 4.61 -2.74 -16.38
C PRO A 33 5.74 -3.09 -15.38
N ASP A 34 6.05 -2.17 -14.47
CA ASP A 34 7.23 -2.27 -13.60
C ASP A 34 6.89 -2.67 -12.17
N SER A 35 5.62 -2.53 -11.76
CA SER A 35 5.21 -2.78 -10.39
C SER A 35 3.75 -3.20 -10.25
N ILE A 36 3.49 -3.84 -9.12
CA ILE A 36 2.15 -4.14 -8.63
C ILE A 36 1.96 -3.35 -7.34
N LEU A 37 0.94 -2.50 -7.31
CA LEU A 37 0.60 -1.62 -6.19
C LEU A 37 -0.68 -2.10 -5.52
N TRP A 38 -0.75 -2.00 -4.19
CA TRP A 38 -1.80 -2.61 -3.38
C TRP A 38 -2.32 -1.62 -2.35
N ILE A 39 -3.63 -1.61 -2.17
CA ILE A 39 -4.30 -0.92 -1.05
C ILE A 39 -5.28 -1.92 -0.43
N GLU A 40 -5.17 -2.17 0.87
CA GLU A 40 -6.07 -3.06 1.59
C GLU A 40 -6.76 -2.34 2.75
N VAL A 41 -8.08 -2.48 2.82
CA VAL A 41 -8.84 -2.13 4.03
C VAL A 41 -8.77 -3.31 4.99
N GLN A 42 -7.95 -3.17 6.03
CA GLN A 42 -7.78 -4.19 7.05
C GLN A 42 -8.78 -3.98 8.19
N LYS A 43 -9.65 -4.97 8.41
CA LYS A 43 -10.57 -4.99 9.56
C LYS A 43 -9.79 -5.32 10.85
N SER A 44 -10.04 -4.57 11.93
CA SER A 44 -9.54 -4.89 13.27
C SER A 44 -10.27 -6.09 13.86
N ARG A 45 -9.57 -6.86 14.69
CA ARG A 45 -10.15 -7.94 15.50
C ARG A 45 -11.14 -7.42 16.54
N ASP A 46 -11.06 -6.14 16.90
CA ASP A 46 -11.90 -5.50 17.92
C ASP A 46 -13.23 -4.92 17.38
N SER A 47 -13.46 -5.10 16.07
CA SER A 47 -14.75 -4.77 15.46
C SER A 47 -15.85 -5.69 15.99
N THR A 48 -17.03 -5.14 16.21
CA THR A 48 -18.23 -5.88 16.63
C THR A 48 -19.32 -5.77 15.56
N ASP A 49 -20.53 -6.22 15.86
CA ASP A 49 -21.68 -6.03 14.98
C ASP A 49 -22.15 -4.56 14.94
N ASP A 50 -21.85 -3.78 15.99
CA ASP A 50 -22.26 -2.38 16.15
C ASP A 50 -21.19 -1.37 15.70
N ARG A 51 -19.93 -1.80 15.59
CA ARG A 51 -18.83 -0.94 15.14
C ARG A 51 -17.86 -1.65 14.23
N TYR A 52 -17.41 -0.96 13.20
CA TYR A 52 -16.37 -1.40 12.29
C TYR A 52 -15.12 -0.57 12.51
N ILE A 53 -14.05 -1.24 12.96
CA ILE A 53 -12.74 -0.64 13.17
C ILE A 53 -11.81 -1.14 12.06
N PHE A 54 -11.09 -0.22 11.40
CA PHE A 54 -10.23 -0.59 10.27
C PHE A 54 -9.02 0.33 10.13
N THR A 55 -8.04 -0.14 9.36
CA THR A 55 -6.90 0.66 8.88
C THR A 55 -6.67 0.40 7.39
N ILE A 56 -5.76 1.17 6.77
CA ILE A 56 -5.40 1.05 5.37
C ILE A 56 -3.94 0.63 5.26
N ASN A 57 -3.71 -0.58 4.73
CA ASN A 57 -2.39 -1.05 4.36
C ASN A 57 -2.09 -0.69 2.91
N LEU A 58 -0.86 -0.30 2.65
CA LEU A 58 -0.31 0.01 1.33
C LEU A 58 0.84 -0.95 1.07
N GLY A 59 0.99 -1.39 -0.18
CA GLY A 59 2.11 -2.24 -0.58
C GLY A 59 2.57 -1.96 -2.00
N ALA A 60 3.84 -2.19 -2.27
CA ALA A 60 4.42 -2.15 -3.61
C ALA A 60 5.31 -3.37 -3.84
N PHE A 61 5.24 -3.90 -5.05
CA PHE A 61 6.00 -5.06 -5.48
C PHE A 61 6.63 -4.79 -6.85
N LEU A 62 7.92 -5.12 -7.02
CA LEU A 62 8.66 -4.90 -8.26
C LEU A 62 9.08 -6.26 -8.83
N PRO A 63 8.39 -6.79 -9.87
CA PRO A 63 8.72 -8.09 -10.44
C PRO A 63 10.19 -8.25 -10.87
N ILE A 64 10.84 -7.17 -11.32
CA ILE A 64 12.25 -7.20 -11.71
C ILE A 64 13.17 -7.48 -10.52
N LEU A 65 12.91 -6.87 -9.37
CA LEU A 65 13.72 -7.08 -8.16
C LEU A 65 13.56 -8.51 -7.63
N ALA A 66 12.34 -9.05 -7.65
CA ALA A 66 12.10 -10.45 -7.26
C ALA A 66 12.89 -11.43 -8.14
N ARG A 67 12.91 -11.21 -9.46
CA ARG A 67 13.72 -12.02 -10.39
C ARG A 67 15.21 -11.92 -10.09
N THR A 68 15.71 -10.72 -9.82
CA THR A 68 17.13 -10.50 -9.46
C THR A 68 17.50 -11.22 -8.16
N LEU A 69 16.58 -11.28 -7.19
CA LEU A 69 16.76 -11.95 -5.90
C LEU A 69 16.45 -13.45 -5.93
N GLY A 70 15.99 -13.99 -7.07
CA GLY A 70 15.57 -15.39 -7.20
C GLY A 70 14.32 -15.75 -6.39
N GLU A 71 13.44 -14.78 -6.10
CA GLU A 71 12.20 -14.97 -5.36
C GLU A 71 11.08 -15.58 -6.23
N ASP A 72 10.21 -16.42 -5.65
CA ASP A 72 9.06 -16.98 -6.37
C ASP A 72 7.92 -15.94 -6.45
N ILE A 73 7.68 -15.45 -7.66
CA ILE A 73 6.66 -14.42 -7.95
C ILE A 73 5.23 -14.91 -7.66
N ARG A 74 5.00 -16.23 -7.56
CA ARG A 74 3.67 -16.82 -7.32
C ARG A 74 3.20 -16.71 -5.86
N GLU A 75 4.11 -16.43 -4.92
CA GLU A 75 3.81 -16.37 -3.48
C GLU A 75 3.59 -14.93 -2.97
N ILE A 76 3.53 -13.96 -3.87
CA ILE A 76 3.64 -12.55 -3.51
C ILE A 76 2.27 -11.95 -3.23
N ASP A 77 2.11 -11.45 -2.01
CA ASP A 77 0.95 -10.71 -1.53
C ASP A 77 1.37 -9.38 -0.86
N ILE A 78 0.41 -8.65 -0.29
CA ILE A 78 0.67 -7.34 0.34
C ILE A 78 1.63 -7.42 1.54
N LEU A 79 1.76 -8.58 2.19
CA LEU A 79 2.66 -8.77 3.32
C LEU A 79 4.09 -9.06 2.86
N ASN A 80 4.24 -9.68 1.68
CA ASN A 80 5.52 -10.05 1.08
C ASN A 80 6.00 -9.10 -0.03
N GLY A 81 5.34 -7.94 -0.19
CA GLY A 81 5.81 -6.89 -1.11
C GLY A 81 7.16 -6.32 -0.68
N HIS A 82 7.88 -5.67 -1.60
CA HIS A 82 9.19 -5.07 -1.31
C HIS A 82 9.11 -3.82 -0.43
N TRP A 83 7.92 -3.23 -0.37
CA TRP A 83 7.57 -2.13 0.51
C TRP A 83 6.15 -2.30 1.00
N ASN A 84 5.91 -2.10 2.29
CA ASN A 84 4.56 -2.00 2.84
C ASN A 84 4.50 -1.00 3.99
N THR A 85 3.37 -0.31 4.14
CA THR A 85 3.16 0.59 5.27
C THR A 85 1.69 0.75 5.56
N ARG A 86 1.35 1.29 6.73
CA ARG A 86 0.00 1.75 7.03
C ARG A 86 -0.14 3.21 6.66
N LEU A 87 -1.29 3.58 6.12
CA LEU A 87 -1.58 4.95 5.71
C LEU A 87 -1.35 5.95 6.86
N GLY A 88 -1.70 5.57 8.09
CA GLY A 88 -1.49 6.41 9.28
C GLY A 88 -0.04 6.88 9.46
N LEU A 89 0.94 6.01 9.14
CA LEU A 89 2.37 6.32 9.23
C LEU A 89 2.84 7.32 8.17
N LEU A 90 2.04 7.56 7.13
CA LEU A 90 2.29 8.55 6.09
C LEU A 90 1.62 9.90 6.37
N LEU A 91 0.71 9.96 7.33
CA LEU A 91 0.04 11.21 7.71
C LEU A 91 1.01 12.11 8.47
N PRO A 92 0.78 13.44 8.55
CA PRO A 92 1.68 14.36 9.25
C PRO A 92 1.94 14.03 10.72
N VAL A 93 1.00 13.34 11.37
CA VAL A 93 1.13 12.89 12.77
C VAL A 93 2.00 11.63 12.89
N HIS A 94 2.20 10.89 11.79
CA HIS A 94 3.02 9.67 11.69
C HIS A 94 2.65 8.58 12.72
N ASP A 95 1.36 8.30 12.87
CA ASP A 95 0.84 7.36 13.89
C ASP A 95 0.09 6.18 13.28
N ASP A 96 0.07 5.03 13.96
CA ASP A 96 -0.68 3.84 13.53
C ASP A 96 -2.18 4.05 13.72
N TYR A 97 -2.78 4.74 12.75
CA TYR A 97 -4.16 5.19 12.86
C TYR A 97 -5.17 4.08 12.48
N TRP A 98 -6.19 3.94 13.33
CA TRP A 98 -7.35 3.07 13.13
C TRP A 98 -8.64 3.89 13.19
N TRP A 99 -9.43 3.83 12.11
CA TRP A 99 -10.74 4.48 12.03
C TRP A 99 -11.80 3.59 12.66
N GLU A 100 -12.77 4.21 13.34
CA GLU A 100 -13.96 3.54 13.90
C GLU A 100 -15.22 4.18 13.32
N VAL A 101 -16.14 3.34 12.83
CA VAL A 101 -17.47 3.76 12.35
C VAL A 101 -18.54 2.90 13.00
N ALA A 102 -19.59 3.52 13.53
CA ALA A 102 -20.68 2.83 14.22
C ALA A 102 -22.01 2.84 13.43
N ASN A 103 -22.10 3.67 12.40
CA ASN A 103 -23.33 3.78 11.61
C ASN A 103 -23.04 4.14 10.13
N PRO A 104 -24.03 4.01 9.24
CA PRO A 104 -23.86 4.21 7.79
C PRO A 104 -23.42 5.62 7.40
N GLU A 105 -23.90 6.64 8.11
CA GLU A 105 -23.55 8.04 7.86
C GLU A 105 -22.08 8.29 8.20
N GLN A 106 -21.65 7.87 9.40
CA GLN A 106 -20.24 7.89 9.79
C GLN A 106 -19.36 7.11 8.81
N ALA A 107 -19.78 5.92 8.39
CA ALA A 107 -19.03 5.12 7.43
C ALA A 107 -18.87 5.80 6.07
N ALA A 108 -19.87 6.56 5.61
CA ALA A 108 -19.77 7.34 4.38
C ALA A 108 -18.87 8.58 4.55
N VAL A 109 -18.96 9.28 5.68
CA VAL A 109 -18.12 10.46 5.99
C VAL A 109 -16.66 10.06 6.12
N ILE A 110 -16.36 9.10 6.99
CA ILE A 110 -15.01 8.58 7.22
C ILE A 110 -14.49 7.89 5.96
N GLY A 111 -15.36 7.21 5.19
CA GLY A 111 -14.97 6.63 3.91
C GLY A 111 -14.43 7.67 2.92
N ARG A 112 -15.07 8.85 2.82
CA ARG A 112 -14.60 9.95 1.98
C ARG A 112 -13.30 10.56 2.50
N GLU A 113 -13.22 10.80 3.80
CA GLU A 113 -11.99 11.29 4.45
C GLU A 113 -10.80 10.36 4.15
N VAL A 114 -10.98 9.05 4.36
CA VAL A 114 -9.96 8.04 4.07
C VAL A 114 -9.59 8.03 2.59
N ALA A 115 -10.57 8.18 1.69
CA ALA A 115 -10.31 8.23 0.26
C ALA A 115 -9.48 9.48 -0.12
N ASP A 116 -9.75 10.63 0.49
CA ASP A 116 -8.96 11.85 0.31
C ASP A 116 -7.53 11.69 0.85
N LEU A 117 -7.36 11.08 2.03
CA LEU A 117 -6.04 10.78 2.60
C LEU A 117 -5.26 9.78 1.74
N VAL A 118 -5.91 8.76 1.20
CA VAL A 118 -5.29 7.83 0.23
C VAL A 118 -4.85 8.60 -1.01
N LYS A 119 -5.67 9.52 -1.53
CA LYS A 119 -5.31 10.32 -2.70
C LYS A 119 -4.12 11.24 -2.42
N GLN A 120 -4.12 11.89 -1.26
CA GLN A 120 -3.14 12.90 -0.90
C GLN A 120 -1.79 12.30 -0.47
N TYR A 121 -1.80 11.20 0.28
CA TYR A 121 -0.60 10.61 0.89
C TYR A 121 -0.30 9.19 0.40
N GLY A 122 -1.34 8.36 0.26
CA GLY A 122 -1.19 6.95 -0.10
C GLY A 122 -0.71 6.74 -1.55
N LEU A 123 -1.40 7.34 -2.52
CA LEU A 123 -1.09 7.18 -3.95
C LEU A 123 0.30 7.72 -4.31
N PRO A 124 0.73 8.92 -3.86
CA PRO A 124 2.10 9.38 -4.10
C PRO A 124 3.16 8.44 -3.52
N ALA A 125 2.95 7.94 -2.30
CA ALA A 125 3.88 7.00 -1.67
C ALA A 125 3.95 5.66 -2.43
N LEU A 126 2.79 5.11 -2.84
CA LEU A 126 2.72 3.90 -3.65
C LEU A 126 3.44 4.05 -4.99
N ARG A 127 3.20 5.15 -5.71
CA ARG A 127 3.85 5.41 -7.00
C ARG A 127 5.36 5.55 -6.84
N ARG A 128 5.82 6.20 -5.77
CA ARG A 128 7.25 6.26 -5.44
C ARG A 128 7.80 4.87 -5.12
N ALA A 129 7.12 4.08 -4.30
CA ALA A 129 7.56 2.75 -3.93
C ALA A 129 7.52 1.76 -5.11
N GLY A 130 6.72 2.05 -6.14
CA GLY A 130 6.60 1.28 -7.38
C GLY A 130 7.75 1.48 -8.38
N THR A 131 8.76 2.29 -8.05
CA THR A 131 9.97 2.47 -8.89
C THR A 131 11.22 2.04 -8.14
N ILE A 132 12.26 1.63 -8.88
CA ILE A 132 13.54 1.21 -8.29
C ILE A 132 14.14 2.37 -7.47
N SER A 133 14.25 3.56 -8.08
CA SER A 133 14.81 4.76 -7.44
C SER A 133 14.01 5.20 -6.21
N GLY A 134 12.68 5.16 -6.29
CA GLY A 134 11.85 5.54 -5.15
C GLY A 134 11.92 4.52 -4.01
N LEU A 135 12.02 3.22 -4.34
CA LEU A 135 12.23 2.17 -3.34
C LEU A 135 13.60 2.29 -2.66
N ILE A 136 14.68 2.60 -3.39
CA ILE A 136 16.00 2.94 -2.80
C ILE A 136 15.83 4.10 -1.81
N GLY A 137 15.11 5.16 -2.18
CA GLY A 137 14.84 6.28 -1.28
C GLY A 137 14.12 5.89 0.02
N PHE A 138 13.22 4.89 -0.02
CA PHE A 138 12.62 4.33 1.20
C PHE A 138 13.63 3.51 2.02
N PHE A 139 14.54 2.77 1.39
CA PHE A 139 15.65 2.08 2.07
C PHE A 139 16.61 3.02 2.78
N GLU A 140 16.72 4.27 2.35
CA GLU A 140 17.65 5.22 2.98
C GLU A 140 17.00 5.99 4.13
N THR A 141 15.75 6.44 3.97
CA THR A 141 15.17 7.44 4.89
C THR A 141 13.68 7.27 5.16
N GLY A 142 13.02 6.27 4.56
CA GLY A 142 11.56 6.20 4.57
C GLY A 142 10.97 5.06 5.40
N PRO A 143 9.67 5.12 5.73
CA PRO A 143 8.97 4.03 6.38
C PRO A 143 8.75 2.87 5.42
N GLY A 144 8.40 1.71 6.00
CA GLY A 144 7.79 0.61 5.26
C GLY A 144 8.74 -0.36 4.57
N ILE A 145 10.01 -0.37 4.98
CA ILE A 145 10.94 -1.43 4.60
C ILE A 145 10.78 -2.61 5.55
N ILE A 146 10.39 -3.75 5.00
CA ILE A 146 10.18 -5.00 5.74
C ILE A 146 11.46 -5.80 5.97
N TYR A 147 12.56 -5.42 5.32
CA TYR A 147 13.83 -6.14 5.39
C TYR A 147 14.73 -5.59 6.50
N ALA A 148 15.30 -6.50 7.27
CA ALA A 148 16.28 -6.23 8.33
C ALA A 148 17.60 -6.98 8.08
N GLY A 149 18.66 -6.57 8.79
CA GLY A 149 19.95 -7.26 8.80
C GLY A 149 20.59 -7.44 7.42
N SER A 150 21.16 -8.63 7.18
CA SER A 150 21.83 -8.99 5.91
C SER A 150 20.88 -8.94 4.71
N ARG A 151 19.62 -9.35 4.88
CA ARG A 151 18.62 -9.31 3.80
C ARG A 151 18.38 -7.89 3.30
N ARG A 152 18.37 -6.91 4.21
CA ARG A 152 18.25 -5.49 3.81
C ARG A 152 19.39 -5.07 2.88
N GLN A 153 20.62 -5.45 3.19
CA GLN A 153 21.81 -5.08 2.41
C GLN A 153 21.82 -5.78 1.04
N GLU A 154 21.41 -7.05 1.01
CA GLU A 154 21.25 -7.82 -0.23
C GLU A 154 20.23 -7.14 -1.17
N VAL A 155 19.04 -6.82 -0.66
CA VAL A 155 17.98 -6.18 -1.46
C VAL A 155 18.41 -4.79 -1.94
N LEU A 156 19.05 -3.99 -1.08
CA LEU A 156 19.56 -2.67 -1.47
C LEU A 156 20.67 -2.76 -2.52
N SER A 157 21.52 -3.78 -2.45
CA SER A 157 22.57 -4.01 -3.45
C SER A 157 21.97 -4.39 -4.80
N ALA A 158 20.99 -5.29 -4.81
CA ALA A 158 20.25 -5.66 -6.02
C ALA A 158 19.55 -4.45 -6.66
N LEU A 159 18.90 -3.60 -5.84
CA LEU A 159 18.30 -2.36 -6.32
C LEU A 159 19.31 -1.42 -6.98
N LYS A 160 20.49 -1.22 -6.36
CA LYS A 160 21.54 -0.35 -6.92
C LYS A 160 22.13 -0.90 -8.21
N GLN A 161 22.26 -2.23 -8.33
CA GLN A 161 22.68 -2.88 -9.58
C GLN A 161 21.67 -2.62 -10.70
N LEU A 162 20.37 -2.76 -10.41
CA LEU A 162 19.32 -2.49 -11.40
C LEU A 162 19.31 -1.03 -11.91
N VAL A 163 19.72 -0.06 -11.08
CA VAL A 163 19.93 1.33 -11.54
C VAL A 163 21.15 1.44 -12.46
N GLY A 164 22.25 0.76 -12.13
CA GLY A 164 23.49 0.78 -12.90
C GLY A 164 23.38 0.09 -14.26
N ASP A 165 22.62 -1.01 -14.33
CA ASP A 165 22.40 -1.80 -15.55
C ASP A 165 21.36 -1.17 -16.47
N GLY A 166 20.49 -0.30 -15.93
CA GLY A 166 19.40 0.38 -16.62
C GLY A 166 19.70 1.82 -17.01
N GLY A 167 20.97 2.23 -17.14
CA GLY A 167 21.36 3.62 -17.39
C GLY A 167 20.67 4.27 -18.60
N CYS A 168 19.51 4.88 -18.35
CA CYS A 168 18.84 6.01 -19.02
C CYS A 168 17.34 5.96 -18.71
N ASP A 169 16.91 6.49 -17.56
CA ASP A 169 15.59 7.12 -17.46
C ASP A 169 15.81 8.60 -17.83
N VAL A 170 15.64 8.92 -19.13
CA VAL A 170 15.56 10.29 -19.67
C VAL A 170 14.09 10.67 -19.81
#